data_AF-D4ZG66-F1
#
_entry.id   AF-D4ZG66-F1
#
_cell.length_a   1.000
_cell.length_b   1.000
_cell.length_c   1.000
_cell.angle_alpha   90.00
_cell.angle_beta   90.00
_cell.angle_gamma   90.00
#
_symmetry.space_group_name_H-M   'P 1'
#
loop_
_entity.id
_entity.type
_entity.pdbx_description
1 polymer ?
#
loop_
_entity_poly.entity_id
_entity_poly.type
_entity_poly.pdbx_seq_one_letter_code
_entity_poly.pdbx_strand_id
1 'polypeptide(L)'
;MILRLDKVMPVPSFSYYLADSDARIVKGLVALLLTACNGKSADEIVAFDIDAYFDRLGLTGQLSPSRTNGLFSLAKAIKTSV
;
A
#
# COMPACT_ATOMS: atom_id res chain seq x y z
N MET A 1 11.02 27.17 -38.22
CA MET A 1 10.93 27.02 -36.75
C MET A 1 10.18 25.73 -36.47
N ILE A 2 10.89 24.66 -36.09
CA ILE A 2 10.28 23.32 -35.87
C ILE A 2 10.18 23.15 -34.36
N LEU A 3 8.96 23.22 -33.82
CA LEU A 3 8.69 22.94 -32.41
C LEU A 3 8.74 21.42 -32.24
N ARG A 4 9.84 20.92 -31.65
CA ARG A 4 9.92 19.55 -31.16
C ARG A 4 9.19 19.48 -29.82
N LEU A 5 8.06 18.75 -29.78
CA LEU A 5 7.35 18.43 -28.54
C LEU A 5 7.86 17.08 -28.02
N ASP A 6 8.97 17.10 -27.29
CA ASP A 6 9.59 15.91 -26.69
C ASP A 6 8.90 15.52 -25.37
N LYS A 7 7.62 15.86 -25.20
CA LYS A 7 6.91 15.57 -23.96
C LYS A 7 6.49 14.11 -23.96
N VAL A 8 7.46 13.23 -23.68
CA VAL A 8 7.22 11.87 -23.23
C VAL A 8 6.37 12.01 -21.97
N MET A 9 5.09 11.68 -22.07
CA MET A 9 4.25 11.54 -20.88
C MET A 9 4.80 10.33 -20.12
N PRO A 10 5.18 10.46 -18.84
CA PRO A 10 5.60 9.30 -18.06
C PRO A 10 4.43 8.32 -18.03
N VAL A 11 4.63 7.11 -18.56
CA VAL A 11 3.68 6.02 -18.35
C VAL A 11 3.71 5.71 -16.85
N PRO A 12 2.58 5.81 -16.13
CA PRO A 12 2.58 5.49 -14.71
C PRO A 12 2.92 4.00 -14.55
N SER A 13 4.05 3.71 -13.90
CA SER A 13 4.39 2.37 -13.46
C SER A 13 3.47 1.98 -12.31
N PHE A 14 2.60 1.01 -12.52
CA PHE A 14 1.71 0.48 -11.50
C PHE A 14 2.38 -0.68 -10.75
N SER A 15 2.28 -0.67 -9.43
CA SER A 15 2.83 -1.74 -8.58
C SER A 15 1.76 -2.77 -8.23
N TYR A 16 2.16 -4.04 -8.25
CA TYR A 16 1.33 -5.17 -7.82
C TYR A 16 2.12 -6.01 -6.80
N TYR A 17 1.48 -6.28 -5.67
CA TYR A 17 2.05 -6.99 -4.53
C TYR A 17 1.28 -8.28 -4.26
N LEU A 18 2.04 -9.29 -3.83
CA LEU A 18 1.53 -10.55 -3.31
C LEU A 18 2.08 -10.76 -1.90
N ALA A 19 1.21 -11.05 -0.94
CA ALA A 19 1.59 -11.35 0.44
C ALA A 19 0.59 -12.34 1.05
N ASP A 20 1.05 -13.16 2.00
CA ASP A 20 0.23 -14.14 2.72
C ASP A 20 0.60 -14.20 4.22
N SER A 21 -0.26 -14.83 5.02
CA SER A 21 -0.04 -15.08 6.45
C SER A 21 -0.76 -16.35 6.91
N ASP A 22 -0.10 -17.14 7.75
CA ASP A 22 -0.69 -18.32 8.42
C ASP A 22 -1.81 -17.93 9.40
N ALA A 23 -1.75 -16.70 9.95
CA ALA A 23 -2.75 -16.21 10.88
C ALA A 23 -3.97 -15.64 10.13
N ARG A 24 -5.14 -16.27 10.27
CA ARG A 24 -6.38 -15.90 9.54
C ARG A 24 -6.77 -14.42 9.67
N ILE A 25 -6.62 -13.82 10.85
CA ILE A 25 -6.92 -12.39 11.07
C ILE A 25 -5.91 -11.51 10.32
N VAL A 26 -4.62 -11.82 10.41
CA VAL A 26 -3.56 -11.07 9.73
C VAL A 26 -3.72 -11.18 8.22
N LYS A 27 -4.07 -12.37 7.71
CA LYS A 27 -4.40 -12.58 6.29
C LYS A 27 -5.50 -11.63 5.80
N GLY A 28 -6.54 -11.40 6.60
CA GLY A 28 -7.58 -10.43 6.29
C GLY A 28 -7.06 -8.99 6.23
N LEU A 29 -6.21 -8.59 7.18
CA LEU A 29 -5.58 -7.26 7.19
C LEU A 29 -4.63 -7.04 6.02
N VAL A 30 -3.86 -8.08 5.67
CA VAL A 30 -2.98 -8.09 4.48
C VAL A 30 -3.82 -7.90 3.22
N ALA A 31 -4.94 -8.61 3.08
CA ALA A 31 -5.82 -8.44 1.93
C ALA A 31 -6.33 -6.99 1.81
N LEU A 32 -6.76 -6.37 2.91
CA LEU A 32 -7.19 -4.96 2.91
C LEU A 32 -6.08 -3.99 2.46
N LEU A 33 -4.84 -4.25 2.89
CA LEU A 33 -3.68 -3.45 2.53
C LEU A 33 -3.31 -3.64 1.06
N LEU A 34 -3.28 -4.88 0.57
CA LEU A 34 -3.02 -5.18 -0.84
C LEU A 34 -4.08 -4.56 -1.75
N THR A 35 -5.35 -4.58 -1.36
CA THR A 35 -6.43 -3.91 -2.10
C THR A 35 -6.23 -2.39 -2.16
N ALA A 36 -5.68 -1.78 -1.11
CA ALA A 36 -5.41 -0.34 -1.10
C ALA A 36 -4.19 0.06 -1.95
N CYS A 37 -3.17 -0.81 -2.03
CA CYS A 37 -1.90 -0.52 -2.70
C CYS A 37 -1.79 -1.03 -4.14
N ASN A 38 -2.49 -2.11 -4.52
CA ASN A 38 -2.35 -2.69 -5.85
C ASN A 38 -2.94 -1.77 -6.94
N GLY A 39 -2.22 -1.64 -8.05
CA GLY A 39 -2.62 -0.76 -9.15
C GLY A 39 -2.38 0.73 -8.87
N LYS A 40 -1.64 1.05 -7.81
CA LYS A 40 -1.20 2.41 -7.47
C LYS A 40 0.18 2.70 -8.04
N SER A 41 0.45 3.97 -8.32
CA SER A 41 1.80 4.43 -8.64
C SER A 41 2.69 4.47 -7.40
N ALA A 42 4.01 4.56 -7.60
CA ALA A 42 4.98 4.73 -6.51
C ALA A 42 4.63 5.94 -5.61
N ASP A 43 4.30 7.09 -6.20
CA ASP A 43 3.93 8.30 -5.45
C ASP A 43 2.67 8.09 -4.60
N GLU A 44 1.66 7.40 -5.14
CA GLU A 44 0.44 7.08 -4.40
C GLU A 44 0.71 6.13 -3.23
N ILE A 45 1.62 5.17 -3.38
CA ILE A 45 2.00 4.21 -2.33
C ILE A 45 2.78 4.92 -1.22
N VAL A 46 3.69 5.83 -1.56
CA VAL A 46 4.44 6.62 -0.58
C VAL A 46 3.49 7.53 0.21
N ALA A 47 2.55 8.19 -0.49
CA ALA A 47 1.54 9.06 0.10
C ALA A 47 0.44 8.31 0.87
N PHE A 48 0.34 6.99 0.74
CA PHE A 48 -0.69 6.20 1.41
C PHE A 48 -0.52 6.22 2.93
N ASP A 49 -1.49 6.80 3.63
CA ASP A 49 -1.56 6.79 5.09
C ASP A 49 -2.32 5.56 5.58
N ILE A 50 -1.57 4.60 6.13
CA ILE A 50 -2.15 3.36 6.64
C ILE A 50 -2.94 3.59 7.93
N ASP A 51 -2.51 4.50 8.80
CA ASP A 51 -3.18 4.78 10.07
C ASP A 51 -4.58 5.34 9.80
N ALA A 52 -4.65 6.36 8.94
CA ALA A 52 -5.91 6.94 8.52
C ALA A 52 -6.81 5.92 7.79
N TYR A 53 -6.23 5.01 7.01
CA TYR A 53 -7.00 3.97 6.32
C TYR A 53 -7.66 2.99 7.30
N PHE A 54 -6.91 2.46 8.27
CA PHE A 54 -7.46 1.53 9.26
C PHE A 54 -8.41 2.22 10.26
N ASP A 55 -8.20 3.51 10.53
CA ASP A 55 -9.13 4.32 11.33
C ASP A 55 -10.47 4.51 10.65
N ARG A 56 -10.48 4.82 9.34
CA ARG A 56 -11.72 4.92 8.54
C ARG A 56 -12.48 3.60 8.46
N LEU A 57 -11.79 2.47 8.59
CA LEU A 57 -12.41 1.15 8.63
C LEU A 57 -12.90 0.77 10.05
N GLY A 58 -12.66 1.61 11.06
CA GLY A 58 -13.02 1.33 12.45
C GLY A 58 -12.24 0.16 13.07
N LEU A 59 -11.06 -0.16 12.50
CA LEU A 59 -10.22 -1.27 12.93
C LEU A 59 -9.16 -0.85 13.95
N THR A 60 -8.92 0.45 14.09
CA THR A 60 -8.04 1.01 15.12
C THR A 60 -8.50 0.56 16.51
N GLY A 61 -7.58 0.02 17.31
CA GLY A 61 -7.87 -0.46 18.67
C GLY A 61 -8.55 -1.82 18.78
N GLN A 62 -9.00 -2.43 17.67
CA GLN A 62 -9.56 -3.80 17.66
C GLN A 62 -8.48 -4.89 17.57
N LEU A 63 -7.24 -4.48 17.26
CA LEU A 63 -6.11 -5.36 17.06
C LEU A 63 -5.18 -5.34 18.28
N SER A 64 -4.67 -6.50 18.66
CA SER A 64 -3.62 -6.58 19.67
C SER A 64 -2.32 -5.95 19.14
N PRO A 65 -1.43 -5.45 20.03
CA PRO A 65 -0.18 -4.81 19.61
C PRO A 65 0.66 -5.65 18.64
N SER A 66 0.74 -6.97 18.85
CA SER A 66 1.47 -7.88 17.97
C SER A 66 0.92 -7.89 16.52
N ARG A 67 -0.40 -7.85 16.35
CA ARG A 67 -1.06 -7.87 15.03
C ARG A 67 -0.84 -6.56 14.30
N THR A 68 -1.02 -5.46 15.01
CA THR A 68 -0.76 -4.11 14.54
C THR A 68 0.69 -3.94 14.07
N ASN A 69 1.65 -4.41 14.86
CA ASN A 69 3.07 -4.35 14.51
C ASN A 69 3.40 -5.15 13.24
N GLY A 70 2.83 -6.35 13.09
CA GLY A 70 3.01 -7.16 11.88
C GLY A 70 2.46 -6.45 10.63
N LEU A 71 1.28 -5.85 10.73
CA LEU A 71 0.66 -5.09 9.64
C LEU A 71 1.50 -3.86 9.25
N PHE A 72 1.97 -3.07 10.20
CA PHE A 72 2.85 -1.93 9.92
C PHE A 72 4.18 -2.34 9.29
N SER A 73 4.73 -3.48 9.71
CA SER A 73 5.96 -4.02 9.11
C SER A 73 5.76 -4.36 7.63
N LEU A 74 4.61 -4.96 7.28
CA LEU A 74 4.26 -5.24 5.89
C LEU A 74 4.07 -3.94 5.08
N ALA A 75 3.36 -2.96 5.64
CA ALA A 75 3.14 -1.67 4.99
C ALA A 75 4.44 -0.93 4.72
N LYS A 76 5.38 -0.97 5.67
CA LYS A 76 6.72 -0.41 5.51
C LYS A 76 7.51 -1.14 4.42
N ALA A 77 7.39 -2.46 4.34
CA ALA A 77 8.05 -3.25 3.30
C ALA A 77 7.52 -2.85 1.90
N ILE A 78 6.20 -2.70 1.74
CA ILE A 78 5.59 -2.20 0.49
C ILE A 78 6.13 -0.81 0.14
N LYS A 79 6.14 0.14 1.10
CA LYS A 79 6.66 1.49 0.86
C LYS A 79 8.14 1.56 0.51
N THR A 80 8.95 0.61 0.97
CA THR A 80 10.40 0.58 0.66
C THR A 80 10.68 -0.05 -0.71
N SER A 81 9.70 -0.75 -1.29
CA SER A 81 9.86 -1.50 -2.53
C SER A 81 9.57 -0.71 -3.81
N VAL A 82 9.01 0.50 -3.68
CA VAL A 82 8.69 1.41 -4.79
C VAL A 82 9.84 2.34 -5.13
#